data_AF-A0A3G9HD09-F1
#
_entry.id   AF-A0A3G9HD09-F1
#
_cell.length_a   1.000
_cell.length_b   1.000
_cell.length_c   1.000
_cell.angle_alpha   90.00
_cell.angle_beta   90.00
_cell.angle_gamma   90.00
#
_symmetry.space_group_name_H-M   'P 1'
#
loop_
_entity.id
_entity.type
_entity.pdbx_description
1 polymer ?
#
loop_
_entity_poly.entity_id
_entity_poly.type
_entity_poly.pdbx_seq_one_letter_code
_entity_poly.pdbx_strand_id
1 'polypeptide(L)'
;MENIENINISSYIKNKLRRLHKDKLYDYSIFEPVPSDKKVAFRKAISRLAKDGVIVKVGSGKFYKRGYRRSAPIEPVHIKPRRKEWLKSGKVPADILKYRLSRNLFWSNPKGKVPVENVIVAVIENGALDDLDFIRFSFGDDKVKEVFLKHFDIHSKPMIRNILDV
;
A
#
# COMPACT_ATOMS: atom_id res chain seq x y z
N MET A 1 -18.77 -28.36 -8.20
CA MET A 1 -18.61 -27.00 -8.77
C MET A 1 -19.69 -26.14 -8.12
N GLU A 2 -19.32 -25.16 -7.30
CA GLU A 2 -20.31 -24.33 -6.59
C GLU A 2 -21.08 -23.45 -7.60
N ASN A 3 -22.41 -23.43 -7.46
CA ASN A 3 -23.33 -22.67 -8.32
C ASN A 3 -23.07 -21.17 -8.17
N ILE A 4 -22.46 -20.55 -9.18
CA ILE A 4 -21.97 -19.16 -9.16
C ILE A 4 -23.12 -18.13 -9.14
N GLU A 5 -24.34 -18.54 -9.53
CA GLU A 5 -25.46 -17.63 -9.78
C GLU A 5 -26.11 -17.05 -8.50
N ASN A 6 -25.95 -17.71 -7.34
CA ASN A 6 -26.54 -17.27 -6.06
C ASN A 6 -25.51 -16.87 -4.99
N ILE A 7 -24.36 -16.34 -5.41
CA ILE A 7 -23.34 -15.90 -4.45
C ILE A 7 -23.78 -14.61 -3.75
N ASN A 8 -24.00 -14.69 -2.43
CA ASN A 8 -24.02 -13.51 -1.58
C ASN A 8 -22.59 -12.97 -1.43
N ILE A 9 -22.26 -11.93 -2.20
CA ILE A 9 -20.91 -11.34 -2.28
C ILE A 9 -20.36 -10.91 -0.92
N SER A 10 -21.19 -10.34 -0.05
CA SER A 10 -20.75 -9.92 1.28
C SER A 10 -20.29 -11.11 2.12
N SER A 11 -21.06 -12.21 2.11
CA SER A 11 -20.72 -13.43 2.83
C SER A 11 -19.50 -14.12 2.23
N TYR A 12 -19.43 -14.20 0.90
CA TYR A 12 -18.28 -14.76 0.18
C TYR A 12 -16.96 -14.06 0.54
N ILE A 13 -16.92 -12.73 0.46
CA ILE A 13 -15.73 -11.94 0.79
C ILE A 13 -15.37 -12.13 2.26
N LYS A 14 -16.34 -12.05 3.19
CA LYS A 14 -16.09 -12.26 4.62
C LYS A 14 -15.49 -13.63 4.91
N ASN A 15 -15.99 -14.69 4.27
CA ASN A 15 -15.50 -16.05 4.44
C ASN A 15 -14.07 -16.22 3.91
N LYS A 16 -13.78 -15.73 2.70
CA LYS A 16 -12.41 -15.73 2.17
C LYS A 16 -11.47 -14.92 3.06
N LEU A 17 -11.87 -13.71 3.44
CA LEU A 17 -11.05 -12.81 4.25
C LEU A 17 -10.71 -13.41 5.62
N ARG A 18 -11.64 -14.12 6.26
CA ARG A 18 -11.39 -14.80 7.56
C ARG A 18 -10.19 -15.74 7.50
N ARG A 19 -10.02 -16.46 6.38
CA ARG A 19 -8.94 -17.45 6.18
C ARG A 19 -7.57 -16.85 5.89
N LEU A 20 -7.52 -15.57 5.48
CA LEU A 20 -6.26 -14.90 5.17
C LEU A 20 -5.44 -14.65 6.45
N HIS A 21 -4.12 -14.70 6.36
CA HIS A 21 -3.27 -14.22 7.44
C HIS A 21 -3.43 -12.72 7.64
N LYS A 22 -3.42 -12.31 8.90
CA LYS A 22 -3.35 -10.91 9.30
C LYS A 22 -2.00 -10.32 8.90
N ASP A 23 -1.98 -9.01 8.82
CA ASP A 23 -0.80 -8.17 8.60
C ASP A 23 -0.04 -8.46 7.30
N LYS A 24 -0.76 -8.95 6.28
CA LYS A 24 -0.23 -9.26 4.95
C LYS A 24 -0.91 -8.47 3.84
N LEU A 25 -0.14 -8.17 2.81
CA LEU A 25 -0.60 -7.59 1.55
C LEU A 25 -1.14 -8.68 0.63
N TYR A 26 -2.29 -8.42 0.00
CA TYR A 26 -2.95 -9.31 -0.94
C TYR A 26 -3.41 -8.55 -2.17
N ASP A 27 -3.52 -9.25 -3.29
CA ASP A 27 -4.17 -8.77 -4.50
C ASP A 27 -5.67 -9.13 -4.48
N TYR A 28 -6.54 -8.31 -5.07
CA TYR A 28 -7.97 -8.61 -5.13
C TYR A 28 -8.30 -9.85 -5.97
N SER A 29 -7.38 -10.33 -6.82
CA SER A 29 -7.50 -11.60 -7.55
C SER A 29 -7.75 -12.80 -6.64
N ILE A 30 -7.42 -12.74 -5.34
CA ILE A 30 -7.79 -13.80 -4.40
C ILE A 30 -9.31 -14.02 -4.29
N PHE A 31 -10.12 -13.03 -4.68
CA PHE A 31 -11.58 -13.10 -4.68
C PHE A 31 -12.15 -13.54 -6.03
N GLU A 32 -11.32 -13.75 -7.04
CA GLU A 32 -11.78 -14.24 -8.34
C GLU A 32 -12.17 -15.72 -8.31
N PRO A 33 -13.10 -16.15 -9.19
CA PRO A 33 -13.88 -15.31 -10.11
C PRO A 33 -15.03 -14.57 -9.41
N VAL A 34 -15.21 -13.28 -9.71
CA VAL A 34 -16.39 -12.51 -9.31
C VAL A 34 -17.26 -12.27 -10.55
N PRO A 35 -18.55 -12.68 -10.54
CA PRO A 35 -19.46 -12.47 -11.67
C PRO A 35 -19.55 -10.98 -12.08
N SER A 36 -19.70 -10.72 -13.38
CA SER A 36 -19.69 -9.37 -13.96
C SER A 36 -20.81 -8.49 -13.40
N ASP A 37 -22.01 -9.04 -13.25
CA ASP A 37 -23.20 -8.42 -12.64
C ASP A 37 -23.01 -8.09 -11.15
N LYS A 38 -22.13 -8.82 -10.46
CA LYS A 38 -21.83 -8.64 -9.04
C LYS A 38 -20.66 -7.70 -8.74
N LYS A 39 -19.94 -7.17 -9.75
CA LYS A 39 -18.77 -6.30 -9.55
C LYS A 39 -19.07 -5.04 -8.72
N VAL A 40 -20.25 -4.45 -8.87
CA VAL A 40 -20.66 -3.27 -8.06
C VAL A 40 -20.83 -3.65 -6.59
N ALA A 41 -21.49 -4.79 -6.32
CA ALA A 41 -21.65 -5.30 -4.96
C ALA A 41 -20.30 -5.63 -4.31
N PHE A 42 -19.37 -6.21 -5.09
CA PHE A 42 -18.00 -6.46 -4.65
C PHE A 42 -17.30 -5.18 -4.21
N ARG A 43 -17.28 -4.14 -5.06
CA ARG A 43 -16.67 -2.84 -4.72
C ARG A 43 -17.28 -2.22 -3.46
N LYS A 44 -18.60 -2.29 -3.31
CA LYS A 44 -19.30 -1.79 -2.10
C LYS A 44 -18.88 -2.57 -0.85
N ALA A 45 -18.79 -3.90 -0.94
CA ALA A 45 -18.38 -4.75 0.18
C ALA A 45 -16.93 -4.48 0.60
N ILE A 46 -16.00 -4.37 -0.35
CA ILE A 46 -14.60 -3.98 -0.08
C ILE A 46 -14.53 -2.60 0.57
N SER A 47 -15.28 -1.61 0.08
CA SER A 47 -15.33 -0.27 0.69
C SER A 47 -15.87 -0.29 2.12
N ARG A 48 -16.87 -1.11 2.43
CA ARG A 48 -17.37 -1.29 3.81
C ARG A 48 -16.29 -1.89 4.70
N LEU A 49 -15.62 -2.96 4.26
CA LEU A 49 -14.54 -3.57 5.04
C LEU A 49 -13.39 -2.60 5.31
N ALA A 50 -13.08 -1.70 4.37
CA ALA A 50 -12.09 -0.65 4.57
C ALA A 50 -12.56 0.38 5.60
N LYS A 51 -13.82 0.84 5.48
CA LYS A 51 -14.43 1.77 6.44
C LYS A 51 -14.48 1.19 7.86
N ASP A 52 -14.77 -0.11 7.97
CA ASP A 52 -14.82 -0.85 9.23
C ASP A 52 -13.40 -1.14 9.79
N GLY A 53 -12.33 -0.69 9.12
CA GLY A 53 -10.94 -0.91 9.54
C GLY A 53 -10.47 -2.36 9.46
N VAL A 54 -11.22 -3.22 8.77
CA VAL A 54 -10.87 -4.64 8.60
C VAL A 54 -9.75 -4.83 7.59
N ILE A 55 -9.74 -3.98 6.56
CA ILE A 55 -8.68 -3.93 5.55
C ILE A 55 -8.22 -2.48 5.33
N VAL A 56 -7.01 -2.31 4.82
CA VAL A 56 -6.54 -1.05 4.26
C VAL A 56 -6.41 -1.23 2.76
N LYS A 57 -7.03 -0.36 1.96
CA LYS A 57 -6.84 -0.36 0.52
C LYS A 57 -5.44 0.17 0.21
N VAL A 58 -4.71 -0.52 -0.65
CA VAL A 58 -3.35 -0.15 -1.03
C VAL A 58 -3.31 -0.08 -2.55
N GLY A 59 -3.57 1.10 -3.10
CA GLY A 59 -3.69 1.30 -4.54
C GLY A 59 -4.92 0.63 -5.18
N SER A 60 -4.89 0.48 -6.51
CA SER A 60 -6.05 0.08 -7.31
C SER A 60 -6.39 -1.41 -7.28
N GLY A 61 -5.42 -2.28 -6.93
CA GLY A 61 -5.54 -3.73 -7.06
C GLY A 61 -5.24 -4.52 -5.78
N LYS A 62 -4.75 -3.87 -4.73
CA LYS A 62 -4.26 -4.55 -3.54
C LYS A 62 -4.93 -4.04 -2.28
N PHE A 63 -4.88 -4.87 -1.26
CA PHE A 63 -5.32 -4.52 0.07
C PHE A 63 -4.47 -5.23 1.10
N TYR A 64 -4.46 -4.68 2.29
CA TYR A 64 -3.80 -5.23 3.44
C TYR A 64 -4.84 -5.65 4.47
N LYS A 65 -4.73 -6.87 5.00
CA LYS A 65 -5.63 -7.36 6.06
C LYS A 65 -5.08 -6.94 7.42
N ARG A 66 -5.73 -5.99 8.08
CA ARG A 66 -5.27 -5.44 9.35
C ARG A 66 -5.42 -6.45 10.49
N GLY A 67 -4.36 -6.68 11.26
CA GLY A 67 -4.36 -7.61 12.39
C GLY A 67 -4.95 -7.04 13.68
N TYR A 68 -4.84 -5.72 13.86
CA TYR A 68 -5.35 -4.96 15.01
C TYR A 68 -6.40 -3.93 14.60
N ARG A 69 -7.58 -3.94 15.23
CA ARG A 69 -8.62 -2.93 14.99
C ARG A 69 -8.41 -1.75 15.93
N ARG A 70 -8.13 -0.56 15.39
CA ARG A 70 -8.26 0.69 16.16
C ARG A 70 -9.73 1.07 16.27
N SER A 71 -10.12 1.65 17.41
CA SER A 71 -11.51 2.02 17.76
C SER A 71 -12.08 3.16 16.90
N ALA A 72 -11.24 3.82 16.11
CA ALA A 72 -11.66 4.65 14.98
C ALA A 72 -10.47 4.74 14.00
N PRO A 73 -10.67 4.63 12.68
CA PRO A 73 -9.66 5.10 11.75
C PRO A 73 -9.56 6.62 11.93
N ILE A 74 -8.47 7.12 12.50
CA ILE A 74 -8.02 8.45 12.14
C ILE A 74 -7.69 8.28 10.67
N GLU A 75 -8.50 8.80 9.74
CA GLU A 75 -8.08 8.82 8.33
C GLU A 75 -6.88 9.78 8.28
N PRO A 76 -5.62 9.30 8.21
CA PRO A 76 -4.52 10.22 8.05
C PRO A 76 -4.74 10.96 6.74
N VAL A 77 -4.24 12.21 6.66
CA VAL A 77 -4.25 12.97 5.41
C VAL A 77 -3.63 12.11 4.32
N HIS A 78 -4.46 11.65 3.39
CA HIS A 78 -4.03 10.74 2.33
C HIS A 78 -3.30 11.54 1.24
N ILE A 79 -1.99 11.30 1.13
CA ILE A 79 -1.14 12.03 0.19
C ILE A 79 -1.20 11.37 -1.19
N LYS A 80 -1.62 12.13 -2.20
CA LYS A 80 -1.56 11.73 -3.60
C LYS A 80 -0.18 12.03 -4.20
N PRO A 81 0.29 11.22 -5.15
CA PRO A 81 1.59 11.43 -5.78
C PRO A 81 1.66 12.74 -6.55
N ARG A 82 2.68 13.55 -6.25
CA ARG A 82 3.04 14.73 -7.05
C ARG A 82 3.83 14.36 -8.30
N ARG A 83 4.57 13.25 -8.27
CA ARG A 83 5.49 12.82 -9.33
C ARG A 83 4.98 11.57 -10.06
N LYS A 84 3.83 11.71 -10.74
CA LYS A 84 3.17 10.61 -11.46
C LYS A 84 4.04 10.06 -12.59
N GLU A 85 4.89 10.88 -13.17
CA GLU A 85 5.87 10.51 -14.21
C GLU A 85 6.90 9.48 -13.72
N TRP A 86 7.33 9.56 -12.46
CA TRP A 86 8.25 8.59 -11.87
C TRP A 86 7.55 7.28 -11.57
N LEU A 87 6.27 7.33 -11.17
CA LEU A 87 5.45 6.13 -11.00
C LEU A 87 5.21 5.42 -12.34
N LYS A 88 4.90 6.16 -13.41
CA LYS A 88 4.70 5.59 -14.75
C LYS A 88 5.96 4.93 -15.31
N SER A 89 7.11 5.58 -15.13
CA SER A 89 8.40 5.04 -15.61
C SER A 89 9.02 4.01 -14.65
N GLY A 90 8.52 3.93 -13.42
CA GLY A 90 9.05 3.08 -12.35
C GLY A 90 10.42 3.50 -11.82
N LYS A 91 10.96 4.65 -12.27
CA LYS A 91 12.33 5.07 -11.95
C LYS A 91 12.41 6.58 -11.66
N VAL A 92 13.37 6.95 -10.81
CA VAL A 92 13.63 8.32 -10.38
C VAL A 92 15.04 8.73 -10.83
N PRO A 93 15.23 9.91 -11.41
CA PRO A 93 16.56 10.44 -11.70
C PRO A 93 17.40 10.57 -10.42
N ALA A 94 18.61 10.00 -10.43
CA ALA A 94 19.46 9.91 -9.25
C ALA A 94 20.04 11.27 -8.82
N ASP A 95 20.23 12.18 -9.77
CA ASP A 95 20.64 13.56 -9.54
C ASP A 95 19.67 14.29 -8.61
N ILE A 96 18.36 14.10 -8.78
CA ILE A 96 17.34 14.71 -7.91
C ILE A 96 17.43 14.16 -6.49
N LEU A 97 17.63 12.85 -6.35
CA LEU A 97 17.68 12.18 -5.04
C LEU A 97 18.84 12.71 -4.18
N LYS A 98 20.00 12.97 -4.80
CA LYS A 98 21.18 13.52 -4.10
C LYS A 98 20.91 14.84 -3.38
N TYR A 99 20.04 15.69 -3.94
CA TYR A 99 19.73 17.00 -3.38
C TYR A 99 18.51 17.00 -2.46
N ARG A 100 17.66 15.97 -2.55
CA ARG A 100 16.35 15.93 -1.87
C ARG A 100 16.29 14.98 -0.69
N LEU A 101 17.19 14.00 -0.64
CA LEU A 101 17.27 13.01 0.42
C LEU A 101 18.56 13.15 1.21
N SER A 102 18.58 12.60 2.41
CA SER A 102 19.78 12.51 3.25
C SER A 102 20.99 12.04 2.44
N ARG A 103 22.10 12.78 2.57
CA ARG A 103 23.27 12.77 1.66
C ARG A 103 23.92 11.39 1.44
N ASN A 104 23.61 10.40 2.28
CA ASN A 104 24.26 9.10 2.30
C ASN A 104 23.54 8.03 1.45
N LEU A 105 22.29 8.24 1.02
CA LEU A 105 21.50 7.16 0.43
C LEU A 105 21.77 6.86 -1.05
N PHE A 106 22.18 7.86 -1.84
CA PHE A 106 22.29 7.71 -3.31
C PHE A 106 23.58 8.31 -3.91
N TRP A 107 24.65 8.41 -3.13
CA TRP A 107 25.89 9.08 -3.55
C TRP A 107 26.68 8.31 -4.62
N SER A 108 26.56 6.97 -4.66
CA SER A 108 27.30 6.09 -5.57
C SER A 108 26.77 6.04 -7.01
N ASN A 109 25.63 6.67 -7.31
CA ASN A 109 25.04 6.70 -8.65
C ASN A 109 24.78 8.14 -9.12
N PRO A 110 25.82 8.86 -9.58
CA PRO A 110 25.73 10.30 -9.84
C PRO A 110 24.91 10.66 -11.10
N LYS A 111 24.77 9.73 -12.06
CA LYS A 111 24.05 9.94 -13.33
C LYS A 111 23.34 8.63 -13.69
N GLY A 112 22.12 8.47 -13.21
CA GLY A 112 21.36 7.24 -13.44
C GLY A 112 19.89 7.40 -13.09
N LYS A 113 19.15 6.29 -13.22
CA LYS A 113 17.76 6.20 -12.78
C LYS A 113 17.64 5.08 -11.76
N VAL A 114 17.12 5.38 -10.58
CA VAL A 114 16.93 4.43 -9.48
C VAL A 114 15.49 3.94 -9.47
N PRO A 115 15.20 2.63 -9.33
CA PRO A 115 13.83 2.15 -9.20
C PRO A 115 13.11 2.81 -8.02
N VAL A 116 11.85 3.21 -8.22
CA VAL A 116 11.03 3.84 -7.16
C VAL A 116 10.96 2.98 -5.90
N GLU A 117 10.82 1.67 -6.08
CA GLU A 117 10.77 0.70 -4.97
C GLU A 117 12.06 0.74 -4.14
N ASN A 118 13.24 0.75 -4.77
CA ASN A 118 14.52 0.82 -4.09
C ASN A 118 14.68 2.15 -3.34
N VAL A 119 14.20 3.26 -3.91
CA VAL A 119 14.21 4.56 -3.21
C VAL A 119 13.40 4.49 -1.93
N ILE A 120 12.18 3.95 -2.00
CA ILE A 120 11.30 3.84 -0.83
C ILE A 120 11.90 2.91 0.23
N VAL A 121 12.43 1.75 -0.16
CA VAL A 121 13.09 0.81 0.77
C VAL A 121 14.24 1.49 1.49
N ALA A 122 15.15 2.11 0.75
CA ALA A 122 16.33 2.77 1.33
C ALA A 122 15.96 3.91 2.31
N VAL A 123 14.92 4.67 2.00
CA VAL A 123 14.40 5.72 2.90
C VAL A 123 13.81 5.13 4.18
N ILE A 124 13.00 4.07 4.08
CA ILE A 124 12.41 3.38 5.25
C ILE A 124 13.49 2.71 6.11
N GLU A 125 14.54 2.16 5.48
CA GLU A 125 15.70 1.60 6.17
C GLU A 125 16.44 2.68 6.97
N ASN A 126 16.74 3.82 6.34
CA ASN A 126 17.40 4.97 6.96
C ASN A 126 16.62 5.52 8.17
N GLY A 127 15.29 5.54 8.08
CA GLY A 127 14.42 5.96 9.18
C GLY A 127 14.35 7.47 9.42
N ALA A 128 14.95 8.30 8.55
CA ALA A 128 14.82 9.74 8.61
C ALA A 128 13.40 10.17 8.17
N LEU A 129 12.70 10.94 9.03
CA LEU A 129 11.30 11.32 8.79
C LEU A 129 11.15 12.31 7.64
N ASP A 130 12.09 13.23 7.46
CA ASP A 130 12.06 14.18 6.35
C ASP A 130 12.14 13.47 4.99
N ASP A 131 12.96 12.41 4.92
CA ASP A 131 13.05 11.55 3.74
C ASP A 131 11.72 10.78 3.53
N LEU A 132 11.08 10.33 4.61
CA LEU A 132 9.77 9.67 4.55
C LEU A 132 8.70 10.61 3.97
N ASP A 133 8.66 11.87 4.41
CA ASP A 133 7.74 12.86 3.86
C ASP A 133 8.02 13.11 2.37
N PHE A 134 9.29 13.20 1.97
CA PHE A 134 9.64 13.32 0.56
C PHE A 134 9.05 12.19 -0.30
N ILE A 135 9.21 10.93 0.12
CA ILE A 135 8.71 9.80 -0.66
C ILE A 135 7.18 9.73 -0.65
N ARG A 136 6.51 10.12 0.45
CA ARG A 136 5.05 10.20 0.53
C ARG A 136 4.50 11.27 -0.41
N PHE A 137 5.08 12.47 -0.43
CA PHE A 137 4.67 13.53 -1.37
C PHE A 137 5.00 13.19 -2.83
N SER A 138 6.11 12.51 -3.07
CA SER A 138 6.53 12.15 -4.44
C SER A 138 5.69 11.02 -5.02
N PHE A 139 5.56 9.92 -4.28
CA PHE A 139 4.98 8.65 -4.77
C PHE A 139 3.57 8.36 -4.25
N GLY A 140 3.08 9.14 -3.29
CA GLY A 140 1.80 8.94 -2.64
C GLY A 140 1.82 7.83 -1.59
N ASP A 141 0.90 7.92 -0.63
CA ASP A 141 0.85 6.99 0.49
C ASP A 141 0.60 5.55 0.06
N ASP A 142 -0.24 5.33 -0.97
CA ASP A 142 -0.56 3.99 -1.46
C ASP A 142 0.70 3.24 -1.91
N LYS A 143 1.59 3.91 -2.66
CA LYS A 143 2.80 3.26 -3.15
C LYS A 143 3.79 2.99 -2.03
N VAL A 144 3.90 3.92 -1.08
CA VAL A 144 4.79 3.77 0.08
C VAL A 144 4.29 2.63 0.99
N LYS A 145 2.98 2.55 1.27
CA LYS A 145 2.36 1.44 2.00
C LYS A 145 2.59 0.10 1.31
N GLU A 146 2.42 0.05 -0.01
CA GLU A 146 2.66 -1.17 -0.79
C GLU A 146 4.08 -1.70 -0.60
N VAL A 147 5.08 -0.83 -0.76
CA VAL A 147 6.49 -1.21 -0.63
C VAL A 147 6.82 -1.56 0.82
N PHE A 148 6.32 -0.79 1.79
CA PHE A 148 6.50 -1.07 3.21
C PHE A 148 6.01 -2.48 3.57
N LEU A 149 4.77 -2.80 3.21
CA LEU A 149 4.14 -4.10 3.52
C LEU A 149 4.72 -5.27 2.73
N LYS A 150 5.43 -5.00 1.64
CA LYS A 150 6.09 -6.02 0.82
C LYS A 150 7.46 -6.40 1.39
N HIS A 151 8.21 -5.42 1.91
CA HIS A 151 9.64 -5.61 2.24
C HIS A 151 9.94 -5.65 3.74
N PHE A 152 9.05 -5.11 4.57
CA PHE A 152 9.31 -4.98 6.00
C PHE A 152 8.29 -5.77 6.80
N ASP A 153 8.75 -6.40 7.89
CA ASP A 153 7.85 -6.81 8.95
C ASP A 153 7.17 -5.56 9.52
N ILE A 154 5.84 -5.55 9.54
CA ILE A 154 5.03 -4.44 10.03
C ILE A 154 5.40 -4.00 11.45
N HIS A 155 5.90 -4.93 12.27
CA HIS A 155 6.27 -4.65 13.66
C HIS A 155 7.70 -4.11 13.80
N SER A 156 8.54 -4.25 12.77
CA SER A 156 9.95 -3.84 12.80
C SER A 156 10.16 -2.31 12.81
N LYS A 157 9.18 -1.55 12.31
CA LYS A 157 9.27 -0.08 12.14
C LYS A 157 8.00 0.61 12.68
N PRO A 158 7.76 0.60 14.01
CA PRO A 158 6.49 1.02 14.60
C PRO A 158 6.13 2.49 14.31
N MET A 159 7.13 3.37 14.22
CA MET A 159 6.91 4.78 13.90
C MET A 159 6.40 4.98 12.47
N ILE A 160 7.07 4.37 11.49
CA ILE A 160 6.68 4.43 10.07
C ILE A 160 5.30 3.78 9.88
N ARG A 161 5.08 2.62 10.52
CA ARG A 161 3.77 1.96 10.56
C ARG A 161 2.67 2.92 11.00
N ASN A 162 2.89 3.65 12.10
CA ASN A 162 1.90 4.59 12.63
C ASN A 162 1.64 5.76 11.67
N ILE A 163 2.68 6.30 11.02
CA ILE A 163 2.56 7.38 10.03
C ILE A 163 1.76 6.92 8.80
N LEU A 164 2.04 5.71 8.34
CA LEU A 164 1.37 5.12 7.17
C LEU A 164 -0.02 4.54 7.51
N ASP A 165 -0.40 4.47 8.78
CA ASP A 165 -1.62 3.84 9.28
C ASP A 165 -1.86 2.44 8.65
N VAL A 166 -0.86 1.57 8.77
CA VAL A 166 -0.91 0.17 8.34
C VAL A 166 -0.78 -0.77 9.52
#